data_AF-A0A524AVQ3-F1
#
_entry.id   AF-A0A524AVQ3-F1
#
_cell.length_a   1.000
_cell.length_b   1.000
_cell.length_c   1.000
_cell.angle_alpha   90.00
_cell.angle_beta   90.00
_cell.angle_gamma   90.00
#
_symmetry.space_group_name_H-M   'P 1'
#
loop_
_entity.id
_entity.type
_entity.pdbx_description
1 polymer ?
#
loop_
_entity_poly.entity_id
_entity_poly.type
_entity_poly.pdbx_seq_one_letter_code
_entity_poly.pdbx_strand_id
1 'polypeptide(L)'
;HTHHFNLLGDDLYLESYQRSSDFALGQPFNHFQVAFLLLITAQITGKKAKKMRHHLSNVHLYENQVEIFKNEQVDREPLALPSLKINPEIKTLEDLETWVTMDDFELVGYQHHNPVKYPFTV
;
A
#
# COMPACT_ATOMS: atom_id res chain seq x y z
N HIS A 1 14.29 -0.70 4.91
CA HIS A 1 13.50 -1.23 3.78
C HIS A 1 14.17 -0.74 2.52
N THR A 2 14.21 -1.55 1.45
CA THR A 2 14.86 -1.16 0.21
C THR A 2 13.81 -1.08 -0.89
N HIS A 3 13.79 0.02 -1.63
CA HIS A 3 12.88 0.28 -2.73
C HIS A 3 13.72 0.48 -3.99
N HIS A 4 13.46 -0.30 -5.04
CA HIS A 4 14.14 -0.21 -6.31
C HIS A 4 13.14 0.10 -7.41
N PHE A 5 13.35 1.23 -8.09
CA PHE A 5 12.58 1.59 -9.26
C PHE A 5 13.27 1.07 -10.53
N ASN A 6 12.47 0.52 -11.44
CA ASN A 6 12.93 0.11 -12.76
C ASN A 6 12.13 0.88 -13.82
N LEU A 7 12.81 1.39 -14.83
CA LEU A 7 12.20 2.14 -15.94
C LEU A 7 12.41 1.38 -17.25
N LEU A 8 11.32 1.11 -17.97
CA LEU A 8 11.36 0.55 -19.31
C LEU A 8 10.56 1.47 -20.26
N GLY A 9 11.27 2.29 -21.03
CA GLY A 9 10.62 3.39 -21.76
C GLY A 9 9.99 4.39 -20.78
N ASP A 10 8.67 4.53 -20.83
CA ASP A 10 7.92 5.37 -19.87
C ASP A 10 7.27 4.58 -18.73
N ASP A 11 7.42 3.26 -18.73
CA ASP A 11 6.79 2.38 -17.75
C ASP A 11 7.65 2.27 -16.50
N LEU A 12 7.10 2.72 -15.36
CA LEU A 12 7.74 2.68 -14.05
C LEU A 12 7.26 1.46 -13.25
N TYR A 13 8.20 0.70 -12.72
CA TYR A 13 7.97 -0.46 -11.86
C TYR A 13 8.65 -0.23 -10.51
N LEU A 14 8.10 -0.81 -9.45
CA LEU A 14 8.65 -0.74 -8.10
C LEU A 14 8.84 -2.13 -7.51
N GLU A 15 10.02 -2.40 -6.98
CA GLU A 15 10.30 -3.53 -6.11
C GLU A 15 10.60 -3.03 -4.70
N SER A 16 9.83 -3.48 -3.73
CA SER A 16 10.02 -3.14 -2.32
C SER A 16 10.32 -4.38 -1.51
N TYR A 17 11.27 -4.28 -0.58
CA TYR A 17 11.67 -5.36 0.31
C TYR A 17 11.42 -5.02 1.78
N GLN A 18 10.70 -5.92 2.45
CA GLN A 18 10.41 -5.85 3.88
C GLN A 18 10.91 -7.13 4.58
N ARG A 19 11.93 -6.93 5.43
CA ARG A 19 12.59 -8.04 6.15
C ARG A 19 11.68 -8.80 7.13
N SER A 20 10.66 -8.13 7.66
CA SER A 20 9.78 -8.64 8.71
C SER A 20 8.42 -7.96 8.58
N SER A 21 7.33 -8.73 8.62
CA SER A 21 5.98 -8.24 8.40
C SER A 21 4.99 -8.93 9.33
N ASP A 22 4.47 -8.18 10.31
CA ASP A 22 3.20 -8.51 10.97
C ASP A 22 2.12 -8.50 9.88
N PHE A 23 1.56 -9.66 9.60
CA PHE A 23 0.65 -9.85 8.48
C PHE A 23 -0.77 -9.36 8.75
N ALA A 24 -1.22 -9.38 10.01
CA ALA A 24 -2.59 -8.99 10.35
C ALA A 24 -2.76 -7.47 10.45
N LEU A 25 -1.79 -6.79 11.06
CA LEU A 25 -1.88 -5.36 11.31
C LEU A 25 -0.97 -4.54 10.40
N GLY A 26 0.33 -4.84 10.35
CA GLY A 26 1.29 -4.00 9.65
C GLY A 26 1.23 -4.11 8.12
N GLN A 27 1.09 -5.34 7.61
CA GLN A 27 1.19 -5.62 6.18
C GLN A 27 0.18 -4.81 5.33
N PRO A 28 -1.12 -4.69 5.68
CA PRO A 28 -2.07 -4.00 4.82
C PRO A 28 -1.70 -2.53 4.60
N PHE A 29 -1.26 -1.84 5.67
CA PHE A 29 -0.79 -0.46 5.57
C PHE A 29 0.49 -0.36 4.75
N ASN A 30 1.47 -1.23 5.00
CA ASN A 30 2.73 -1.21 4.27
C ASN A 30 2.52 -1.50 2.78
N HIS A 31 1.64 -2.44 2.44
CA HIS A 31 1.33 -2.77 1.05
C HIS A 31 0.70 -1.57 0.32
N PHE A 32 -0.25 -0.88 0.97
CA PHE A 32 -0.82 0.35 0.41
C PHE A 32 0.22 1.47 0.28
N GLN A 33 1.10 1.67 1.28
CA GLN A 33 2.16 2.68 1.22
C GLN A 33 3.14 2.45 0.06
N VAL A 34 3.51 1.20 -0.22
CA VAL A 34 4.34 0.89 -1.39
C VAL A 34 3.57 1.17 -2.69
N ALA A 35 2.25 0.96 -2.72
CA ALA A 35 1.42 1.22 -3.91
C ALA A 35 1.35 2.70 -4.18
N PHE A 36 1.07 3.47 -3.13
CA PHE A 36 1.13 4.91 -3.13
C PHE A 36 2.48 5.42 -3.64
N LEU A 37 3.60 4.88 -3.12
CA LEU A 37 4.94 5.28 -3.52
C LEU A 37 5.18 5.10 -5.03
N LEU A 38 4.74 3.99 -5.63
CA LEU A 38 4.81 3.79 -7.08
C LEU A 38 3.97 4.82 -7.84
N LEU A 39 2.71 4.99 -7.42
CA LEU A 39 1.76 5.87 -8.10
C LEU A 39 2.21 7.33 -8.06
N ILE A 40 2.58 7.83 -6.88
CA ILE A 40 2.98 9.23 -6.72
C ILE A 40 4.31 9.52 -7.43
N THR A 41 5.26 8.58 -7.36
CA THR A 41 6.55 8.72 -8.06
C THR A 41 6.33 8.75 -9.57
N ALA A 42 5.45 7.88 -10.10
CA ALA A 42 5.11 7.90 -11.51
C ALA A 42 4.50 9.26 -11.92
N GLN A 43 3.59 9.82 -11.12
CA GLN A 43 2.97 11.11 -11.41
C GLN A 43 3.99 12.25 -11.45
N ILE A 44 4.81 12.42 -10.41
CA ILE A 44 5.74 13.56 -10.31
C ILE A 44 6.95 13.42 -11.25
N THR A 45 7.15 12.26 -11.86
CA THR A 45 8.21 12.03 -12.87
C THR A 45 7.65 11.96 -14.30
N GLY A 46 6.34 12.14 -14.48
CA GLY A 46 5.67 12.03 -15.78
C GLY A 46 5.74 10.62 -16.39
N LYS A 47 5.86 9.58 -15.56
CA LYS A 47 5.95 8.16 -15.96
C LYS A 47 4.63 7.44 -15.76
N LYS A 48 4.54 6.21 -16.29
CA LYS A 48 3.36 5.36 -16.22
C LYS A 48 3.58 4.27 -15.17
N ALA A 49 2.89 4.35 -14.04
CA ALA A 49 2.91 3.27 -13.06
C ALA A 49 2.43 1.96 -13.68
N LYS A 50 3.21 0.89 -13.52
CA LYS A 50 2.85 -0.46 -13.95
C LYS A 50 2.71 -1.38 -12.76
N LYS A 51 3.68 -2.27 -12.55
CA LYS A 51 3.60 -3.32 -11.53
C LYS A 51 4.49 -3.00 -10.35
N MET A 52 3.91 -3.12 -9.17
CA MET A 52 4.64 -3.19 -7.93
C MET A 52 4.86 -4.66 -7.50
N ARG A 53 6.02 -4.95 -6.92
CA ARG A 53 6.34 -6.21 -6.25
C ARG A 53 6.77 -5.90 -4.82
N HIS A 54 6.04 -6.41 -3.84
CA HIS A 54 6.35 -6.26 -2.42
C HIS A 54 6.85 -7.60 -1.86
N HIS A 55 8.15 -7.71 -1.68
CA HIS A 55 8.83 -8.89 -1.19
C HIS A 55 8.87 -8.88 0.34
N LEU A 56 8.31 -9.92 0.95
CA LEU A 56 8.28 -10.10 2.40
C LEU A 56 9.16 -11.30 2.77
N SER A 57 10.07 -11.14 3.72
CA SER A 57 10.97 -12.24 4.13
C SER A 57 10.39 -13.05 5.28
N ASN A 58 10.29 -12.45 6.46
CA ASN A 58 9.64 -13.05 7.62
C ASN A 58 8.20 -12.55 7.69
N VAL A 59 7.26 -13.39 7.24
CA VAL A 59 5.82 -13.13 7.33
C VAL A 59 5.29 -13.88 8.55
N HIS A 60 4.69 -13.17 9.49
CA HIS A 60 4.24 -13.75 10.75
C HIS A 60 2.91 -13.18 11.21
N LEU A 61 2.23 -13.96 12.04
CA LEU A 61 1.11 -13.56 12.89
C LEU A 61 1.58 -13.72 14.34
N TYR A 62 1.19 -12.80 15.22
CA TYR A 62 1.38 -13.00 16.66
C TYR A 62 0.39 -14.06 17.17
N GLU A 63 0.76 -14.81 18.21
CA GLU A 63 -0.06 -15.90 18.75
C GLU A 63 -1.48 -15.47 19.12
N ASN A 64 -1.62 -14.28 19.71
CA ASN A 64 -2.91 -13.67 20.07
C ASN A 64 -3.72 -13.15 18.88
N GLN A 65 -3.18 -13.18 17.66
CA GLN A 65 -3.86 -12.80 16.42
C GLN A 65 -4.29 -14.02 15.59
N VAL A 66 -3.68 -15.20 15.78
CA VAL A 66 -3.87 -16.37 14.91
C VAL A 66 -5.34 -16.80 14.82
N GLU A 67 -5.99 -17.00 15.96
CA GLU A 67 -7.39 -17.46 15.99
C GLU A 67 -8.35 -16.41 15.42
N ILE A 68 -8.11 -15.13 15.71
CA ILE A 68 -8.92 -14.02 15.15
C ILE A 68 -8.75 -13.98 13.63
N PHE A 69 -7.52 -14.05 13.14
CA PHE A 69 -7.23 -13.99 11.71
C PHE A 69 -7.88 -15.14 10.96
N LYS A 70 -7.74 -16.36 11.48
CA LYS A 70 -8.32 -17.57 10.90
C LYS A 70 -9.84 -17.51 10.85
N ASN A 71 -10.49 -17.14 11.95
CA ASN A 71 -11.94 -17.24 12.08
C ASN A 71 -12.69 -16.03 11.51
N GLU A 72 -12.06 -14.86 11.44
CA GLU A 72 -12.72 -13.63 11.01
C GLU A 72 -12.27 -13.11 9.64
N GLN A 73 -11.01 -13.33 9.23
CA GLN A 73 -10.45 -12.72 8.01
C GLN A 73 -10.31 -13.70 6.85
N VAL A 74 -9.88 -14.95 7.09
CA VAL A 74 -9.56 -15.92 6.02
C VAL A 74 -10.77 -16.29 5.17
N ASP A 75 -11.95 -16.42 5.78
CA ASP A 75 -13.17 -16.84 5.09
C ASP A 75 -13.92 -15.68 4.40
N ARG A 76 -13.37 -14.46 4.41
CA ARG A 76 -13.98 -13.30 3.75
C ARG A 76 -13.63 -13.28 2.26
N GLU A 77 -14.65 -13.29 1.41
CA GLU A 77 -14.47 -13.08 -0.02
C GLU A 77 -13.96 -11.66 -0.33
N PRO A 78 -12.88 -11.50 -1.12
CA PRO A 78 -12.40 -10.19 -1.54
C PRO A 78 -13.47 -9.40 -2.31
N LEU A 79 -13.63 -8.13 -1.96
CA LEU A 79 -14.52 -7.20 -2.66
C LEU A 79 -13.78 -6.55 -3.85
N ALA A 80 -14.52 -5.80 -4.66
CA ALA A 80 -13.95 -5.06 -5.79
C ALA A 80 -12.83 -4.11 -5.30
N LEU A 81 -11.72 -4.07 -6.05
CA LEU A 81 -10.58 -3.21 -5.73
C LEU A 81 -10.96 -1.73 -5.90
N PRO A 82 -10.54 -0.85 -4.97
CA PRO A 82 -10.68 0.58 -5.15
C PRO A 82 -9.73 1.13 -6.21
N SER A 83 -9.93 2.40 -6.57
CA SER A 83 -8.95 3.20 -7.33
C SER A 83 -8.52 4.41 -6.51
N LEU A 84 -7.22 4.67 -6.43
CA LEU A 84 -6.70 5.89 -5.81
C LEU A 84 -6.65 7.01 -6.86
N LYS A 85 -7.38 8.08 -6.62
CA LYS A 85 -7.19 9.34 -7.33
C LYS A 85 -6.19 10.21 -6.58
N ILE A 86 -5.28 10.80 -7.34
CA ILE A 86 -4.28 11.75 -6.86
C ILE A 86 -4.57 13.08 -7.57
N ASN A 87 -4.55 14.19 -6.83
CA ASN A 87 -4.72 15.52 -7.41
C ASN A 87 -3.71 15.70 -8.58
N PRO A 88 -4.19 15.95 -9.82
CA PRO A 88 -3.32 16.04 -10.98
C PRO A 88 -2.38 17.24 -10.91
N GLU A 89 -2.65 18.26 -10.10
CA GLU A 89 -1.80 19.45 -9.94
C GLU A 89 -0.50 19.16 -9.17
N ILE A 90 -0.37 17.99 -8.52
CA ILE A 90 0.88 17.56 -7.90
C ILE A 90 1.84 17.10 -9.00
N LYS A 91 2.89 17.89 -9.26
CA LYS A 91 3.84 17.64 -10.38
C LYS A 91 5.26 17.35 -9.91
N THR A 92 5.62 17.70 -8.69
CA THR A 92 7.00 17.65 -8.21
C THR A 92 7.09 17.12 -6.77
N LEU A 93 8.31 16.82 -6.32
CA LEU A 93 8.56 16.51 -4.92
C LEU A 93 8.32 17.74 -4.02
N GLU A 94 8.65 18.94 -4.51
CA GLU A 94 8.43 20.19 -3.77
C GLU A 94 6.94 20.41 -3.48
N ASP A 95 6.04 20.09 -4.42
CA ASP A 95 4.58 20.14 -4.19
C ASP A 95 4.18 19.29 -2.98
N LEU A 96 4.67 18.04 -2.93
CA LEU A 96 4.41 17.09 -1.84
C LEU A 96 4.91 17.59 -0.48
N GLU A 97 6.00 18.36 -0.47
CA GLU A 97 6.63 18.86 0.75
C GLU A 97 6.07 20.21 1.22
N THR A 98 5.32 20.93 0.37
CA THR A 98 4.94 22.33 0.63
C THR A 98 3.45 22.55 0.81
N TRP A 99 2.60 22.10 -0.12
CA TRP A 99 1.17 22.45 -0.12
C TRP A 99 0.23 21.26 -0.15
N VAL A 100 0.70 20.08 -0.58
CA VAL A 100 -0.13 18.88 -0.65
C VAL A 100 -0.62 18.48 0.74
N THR A 101 -1.89 18.12 0.80
CA THR A 101 -2.57 17.67 2.01
C THR A 101 -3.23 16.31 1.79
N MET A 102 -3.82 15.75 2.85
CA MET A 102 -4.58 14.51 2.73
C MET A 102 -5.82 14.64 1.83
N ASP A 103 -6.36 15.85 1.67
CA ASP A 103 -7.55 16.11 0.84
C ASP A 103 -7.26 15.99 -0.67
N ASP A 104 -5.99 15.94 -1.06
CA ASP A 104 -5.54 15.76 -2.44
C ASP A 104 -5.57 14.29 -2.91
N PHE A 105 -6.01 13.38 -2.04
CA PHE A 105 -6.06 11.95 -2.29
C PHE A 105 -7.46 11.40 -2.00
N GLU A 106 -8.05 10.70 -2.97
CA GLU A 106 -9.38 10.11 -2.82
C GLU A 106 -9.34 8.62 -3.18
N LEU A 107 -9.80 7.76 -2.27
CA LEU A 107 -9.97 6.33 -2.56
C LEU A 107 -11.39 6.07 -3.06
N VAL A 108 -11.53 5.86 -4.36
CA VAL A 108 -12.82 5.74 -5.04
C VAL A 108 -13.24 4.28 -5.14
N GLY A 109 -14.52 4.03 -4.80
CA GLY A 109 -15.10 2.69 -4.89
C GLY A 109 -14.56 1.72 -3.83
N TYR A 110 -13.99 2.23 -2.74
CA TYR A 110 -13.52 1.36 -1.66
C TYR A 110 -14.70 0.72 -0.94
N GLN A 111 -14.77 -0.60 -1.04
CA GLN A 111 -15.67 -1.43 -0.27
C GLN A 111 -14.84 -2.29 0.67
N HIS A 112 -15.31 -2.42 1.91
CA HIS A 112 -14.65 -3.23 2.90
C HIS A 112 -15.68 -3.97 3.76
N HIS A 113 -15.26 -5.11 4.31
CA HIS A 113 -16.02 -5.83 5.32
C HIS A 113 -16.00 -5.08 6.66
N ASN A 114 -16.80 -5.56 7.62
CA ASN A 114 -16.78 -5.03 8.99
C ASN A 114 -15.38 -5.11 9.61
N PRO A 115 -14.98 -4.15 10.46
CA PRO A 115 -13.66 -4.15 11.06
C PRO A 115 -13.40 -5.41 11.90
N VAL A 116 -12.18 -5.93 11.85
CA VAL A 116 -11.67 -6.99 12.74
C VAL A 116 -10.76 -6.33 13.76
N LYS A 117 -10.98 -6.59 15.04
CA LYS A 117 -10.18 -6.00 16.12
C LYS A 117 -9.09 -6.96 16.56
N TYR A 118 -7.87 -6.74 16.09
CA TYR A 118 -6.69 -7.44 16.59
C TYR A 118 -6.15 -6.77 17.86
N PRO A 119 -5.63 -7.55 18.82
CA PRO A 119 -4.87 -6.99 19.95
C PRO A 119 -3.55 -6.39 19.44
N PHE A 120 -3.15 -5.27 20.05
CA PHE A 120 -1.80 -4.74 19.84
C PHE A 120 -0.82 -5.56 20.68
N THR A 121 0.25 -6.04 20.05
CA THR A 121 1.31 -6.78 20.72
C THR A 121 2.53 -5.86 20.82
N VAL A 122 3.04 -5.69 22.04
CA VAL A 122 4.22 -4.86 22.34
C VAL A 122 5.49 -5.71 22.25
#